data_AF-A0A6M1ZWC2-F1
#
_entry.id   AF-A0A6M1ZWC2-F1
#
_cell.length_a   1.000
_cell.length_b   1.000
_cell.length_c   1.000
_cell.angle_alpha   90.00
_cell.angle_beta   90.00
_cell.angle_gamma   90.00
#
_symmetry.space_group_name_H-M   'P 1'
#
loop_
_entity.id
_entity.type
_entity.pdbx_description
1 polymer ?
#
loop_
_entity_poly.entity_id
_entity_poly.type
_entity_poly.pdbx_seq_one_letter_code
_entity_poly.pdbx_strand_id
1 'polypeptide(L)'
;MQEESSILEKAFDHLSAVPFLRKIMKNLWMISTIFLGLMILIEITSIKMNKIKFRKDFLKTISLFILINSFFARIFFLWDKREKKLKLKKKK
;
A
#
# COMPACT_ATOMS: atom_id res chain seq x y z
N MET A 1 -26.58 -14.51 -14.38
CA MET A 1 -26.39 -14.14 -12.96
C MET A 1 -25.73 -12.77 -12.91
N GLN A 2 -26.47 -11.73 -12.53
CA GLN A 2 -25.88 -10.43 -12.20
C GLN A 2 -25.19 -10.60 -10.84
N GLU A 3 -23.85 -10.66 -10.82
CA GLU A 3 -23.09 -10.49 -9.58
C GLU A 3 -23.40 -9.09 -9.06
N GLU A 4 -24.11 -8.99 -7.93
CA GLU A 4 -24.24 -7.74 -7.22
C GLU A 4 -22.83 -7.24 -6.90
N SER A 5 -22.41 -6.17 -7.57
CA SER A 5 -21.09 -5.60 -7.37
C SER A 5 -20.98 -5.16 -5.91
N SER A 6 -20.06 -5.78 -5.15
CA SER A 6 -19.77 -5.41 -3.76
C SER A 6 -19.53 -3.89 -3.66
N ILE A 7 -19.86 -3.28 -2.52
CA ILE A 7 -19.65 -1.84 -2.25
C ILE A 7 -18.20 -1.44 -2.56
N LEU A 8 -17.26 -2.34 -2.28
CA LEU A 8 -15.85 -2.17 -2.60
C LEU A 8 -15.58 -2.07 -4.11
N GLU A 9 -16.29 -2.85 -4.93
CA GLU A 9 -16.17 -2.78 -6.39
C GLU A 9 -16.74 -1.48 -6.95
N LYS A 10 -17.89 -1.01 -6.44
CA LYS A 10 -18.46 0.29 -6.83
C LYS A 10 -17.49 1.42 -6.49
N ALA A 11 -16.89 1.37 -5.29
CA ALA A 11 -15.85 2.33 -4.90
C ALA A 11 -14.67 2.29 -5.87
N PHE A 12 -14.17 1.11 -6.25
CA PHE A 12 -13.08 1.01 -7.23
C PHE A 12 -13.46 1.51 -8.62
N ASP A 13 -14.70 1.29 -9.07
CA ASP A 13 -15.18 1.78 -10.36
C ASP A 13 -15.21 3.33 -10.36
N HIS A 14 -15.65 3.97 -9.26
CA HIS A 14 -15.55 5.43 -9.09
C HIS A 14 -14.10 5.94 -8.99
N LEU A 15 -13.24 5.25 -8.26
CA LEU A 15 -11.83 5.62 -8.12
C LEU A 15 -11.08 5.48 -9.46
N SER A 16 -11.42 4.46 -10.26
CA SER A 16 -10.85 4.23 -11.60
C SER A 16 -11.23 5.31 -12.62
N ALA A 17 -12.30 6.07 -12.37
CA ALA A 17 -12.63 7.23 -13.20
C ALA A 17 -11.61 8.38 -13.02
N VAL A 18 -10.80 8.36 -11.95
CA VAL A 18 -9.84 9.41 -11.61
C VAL A 18 -8.40 8.86 -11.70
N PRO A 19 -7.76 8.89 -12.88
CA PRO A 19 -6.44 8.28 -13.08
C PRO A 19 -5.31 8.91 -12.24
N PHE A 20 -5.47 10.17 -11.81
CA PHE A 20 -4.52 10.84 -10.92
C PHE A 20 -4.47 10.21 -9.53
N LEU A 21 -5.62 9.73 -9.03
CA LEU A 21 -5.74 9.16 -7.68
C LEU A 21 -4.92 7.86 -7.55
N ARG A 22 -4.86 7.08 -8.64
CA ARG A 22 -4.00 5.90 -8.74
C ARG A 22 -2.52 6.26 -8.64
N LYS A 23 -2.09 7.34 -9.31
CA LYS A 23 -0.70 7.82 -9.26
C LYS A 23 -0.34 8.28 -7.85
N ILE A 24 -1.24 9.00 -7.17
CA ILE A 24 -1.07 9.37 -5.76
C ILE A 24 -0.92 8.12 -4.90
N MET A 25 -1.86 7.17 -4.97
CA MET A 25 -1.84 5.96 -4.13
C MET A 25 -0.54 5.16 -4.33
N LYS A 26 -0.08 5.01 -5.58
CA LYS A 26 1.19 4.34 -5.90
C LYS A 26 2.39 5.08 -5.30
N ASN A 27 2.44 6.40 -5.43
CA ASN A 27 3.52 7.21 -4.88
C ASN A 27 3.52 7.15 -3.34
N LEU A 28 2.34 7.21 -2.72
CA LEU A 28 2.18 7.16 -1.28
C LEU A 28 2.66 5.81 -0.72
N TRP A 29 2.31 4.70 -1.39
CA TRP A 29 2.79 3.36 -1.07
C TRP A 29 4.30 3.18 -1.26
N MET A 30 4.86 3.80 -2.30
CA MET A 30 6.30 3.73 -2.54
C MET A 30 7.08 4.53 -1.48
N ILE A 31 6.63 5.75 -1.18
CA ILE A 31 7.23 6.62 -0.17
C ILE A 31 7.14 5.98 1.21
N SER A 32 5.98 5.39 1.57
CA SER A 32 5.82 4.68 2.85
C SER A 32 6.81 3.52 2.95
N THR A 33 6.97 2.73 1.90
CA THR A 33 7.90 1.59 1.86
C THR A 33 9.36 2.05 2.00
N ILE A 34 9.77 3.12 1.31
CA ILE A 34 11.11 3.70 1.43
C ILE A 34 11.36 4.22 2.85
N PHE A 35 10.39 4.93 3.42
CA PHE A 35 10.47 5.47 4.77
C PHE A 35 10.65 4.35 5.82
N LEU A 36 9.91 3.25 5.68
CA LEU A 36 10.07 2.07 6.54
C LEU A 36 11.49 1.49 6.44
N GLY A 37 12.02 1.35 5.23
CA GLY A 37 13.38 0.87 5.00
C GLY A 37 14.44 1.76 5.65
N LEU A 38 14.31 3.10 5.49
CA LEU A 38 15.19 4.07 6.13
C LEU A 38 15.13 3.99 7.66
N MET A 39 13.93 3.90 8.23
CA MET A 39 13.76 3.75 9.68
C MET A 39 14.49 2.50 10.21
N ILE A 40 14.34 1.35 9.52
CA ILE A 40 15.02 0.10 9.89
C ILE A 40 16.54 0.26 9.84
N LEU A 41 17.07 0.87 8.77
CA LEU A 41 18.51 1.11 8.61
C LEU A 41 19.07 2.03 9.68
N ILE A 42 18.35 3.09 10.04
CA ILE A 42 18.74 4.00 11.14
C ILE A 42 18.82 3.24 12.46
N GLU A 43 17.83 2.41 12.78
CA GLU A 43 17.85 1.65 14.04
C GLU A 43 18.99 0.63 14.06
N ILE A 44 19.23 -0.11 12.95
CA ILE A 44 20.36 -1.05 12.84
C ILE A 44 21.70 -0.33 13.01
N THR A 45 21.87 0.82 12.36
CA THR A 45 23.09 1.64 12.45
C THR A 45 23.28 2.18 13.86
N SER A 46 22.20 2.62 14.52
CA SER A 46 22.19 3.10 15.89
C SER A 46 22.60 2.01 16.90
N ILE A 47 22.08 0.80 16.74
CA ILE A 47 22.46 -0.37 17.54
C ILE A 47 23.95 -0.69 17.36
N LYS A 48 24.43 -0.65 16.10
CA LYS A 48 25.82 -0.96 15.77
C LYS A 48 26.82 0.09 16.25
N MET A 49 26.48 1.38 16.16
CA MET A 49 27.41 2.48 16.51
C MET A 49 27.42 2.83 18.00
N ASN A 50 26.27 2.81 18.70
CA ASN A 50 26.16 3.46 20.01
C ASN A 50 25.84 2.53 21.20
N LYS A 51 25.84 1.19 21.05
CA LYS A 51 25.36 0.26 22.11
C LYS A 51 24.00 0.68 22.71
N ILE A 52 23.15 1.35 21.92
CA ILE A 52 21.84 1.81 22.36
C ILE A 52 20.93 0.59 22.52
N LYS A 53 20.22 0.50 23.64
CA LYS A 53 19.22 -0.55 23.86
C LYS A 53 18.14 -0.44 22.78
N PHE A 54 17.88 -1.55 22.10
CA PHE A 54 16.82 -1.67 21.11
C PHE A 54 15.49 -1.13 21.65
N ARG A 55 14.85 -0.21 20.92
CA ARG A 55 13.57 0.39 21.34
C ARG A 55 12.42 -0.55 21.00
N LYS A 56 11.78 -1.16 22.01
CA LYS A 56 10.62 -2.05 21.78
C LYS A 56 9.46 -1.35 21.06
N ASP A 57 9.30 -0.05 21.26
CA ASP A 57 8.26 0.72 20.56
C ASP A 57 8.56 0.88 19.06
N PHE A 58 9.82 0.81 18.65
CA PHE A 58 10.21 0.77 17.25
C PHE A 58 9.71 -0.50 16.55
N LEU A 59 9.77 -1.66 17.22
CA LEU A 59 9.20 -2.92 16.74
C LEU A 59 7.68 -2.83 16.54
N LYS A 60 6.96 -2.17 17.46
CA LYS A 60 5.52 -1.93 17.32
C LYS A 60 5.22 -1.04 16.12
N THR A 61 5.98 0.04 15.94
CA THR A 61 5.85 0.95 14.79
C THR A 61 6.10 0.22 13.48
N ILE A 62 7.18 -0.57 13.38
CA ILE A 62 7.45 -1.40 12.19
C ILE A 62 6.30 -2.36 11.92
N SER A 63 5.84 -3.07 12.95
CA SER A 63 4.79 -4.08 12.80
C SER A 63 3.49 -3.46 12.30
N LEU A 64 3.06 -2.36 12.92
CA LEU A 64 1.88 -1.61 12.50
C LEU A 64 2.03 -1.10 11.06
N PHE A 65 3.20 -0.58 10.73
CA PHE A 65 3.48 -0.03 9.40
C PHE A 65 3.48 -1.11 8.32
N ILE A 66 4.09 -2.28 8.57
CA ILE A 66 4.05 -3.43 7.65
C ILE A 66 2.61 -3.88 7.41
N LEU A 67 1.80 -3.93 8.46
CA LEU A 67 0.40 -4.37 8.40
C LEU A 67 -0.44 -3.41 7.54
N ILE A 68 -0.32 -2.10 7.79
CA ILE A 68 -0.98 -1.05 7.03
C ILE A 68 -0.49 -1.05 5.56
N ASN A 69 0.81 -1.13 5.34
CA ASN A 69 1.40 -1.10 4.00
C ASN A 69 0.97 -2.30 3.16
N SER A 70 0.86 -3.48 3.78
CA SER A 70 0.36 -4.71 3.13
C SER A 70 -1.13 -4.62 2.80
N PHE A 71 -1.93 -4.01 3.68
CA PHE A 71 -3.34 -3.73 3.41
C PHE A 71 -3.51 -2.82 2.19
N PHE A 72 -2.79 -1.71 2.12
CA PHE A 72 -2.84 -0.80 0.97
C PHE A 72 -2.33 -1.46 -0.33
N ALA A 73 -1.28 -2.28 -0.25
CA ALA A 73 -0.82 -3.07 -1.41
C ALA A 73 -1.91 -4.01 -1.93
N ARG A 74 -2.66 -4.66 -1.05
CA ARG A 74 -3.79 -5.54 -1.41
C ARG A 74 -4.93 -4.76 -2.07
N ILE A 75 -5.29 -3.60 -1.52
CA ILE A 75 -6.29 -2.69 -2.11
C ILE A 75 -5.85 -2.24 -3.51
N PHE A 76 -4.59 -1.82 -3.66
CA PHE A 76 -4.03 -1.42 -4.95
C PHE A 76 -4.02 -2.57 -5.96
N PHE A 77 -3.69 -3.79 -5.54
CA PHE A 77 -3.73 -4.96 -6.41
C PHE A 77 -5.15 -5.30 -6.91
N LEU A 78 -6.15 -5.24 -6.01
CA LEU A 78 -7.55 -5.45 -6.38
C LEU A 78 -8.03 -4.38 -7.37
N TRP A 79 -7.66 -3.13 -7.11
CA TRP A 79 -7.95 -2.01 -8.01
C TRP A 79 -7.30 -2.20 -9.39
N ASP A 80 -6.02 -2.56 -9.47
CA ASP A 80 -5.32 -2.82 -10.73
C ASP A 80 -5.95 -3.99 -11.51
N LYS A 81 -6.35 -5.06 -10.82
CA LYS A 81 -7.06 -6.21 -11.41
C LYS A 81 -8.41 -5.79 -12.01
N ARG A 82 -9.16 -4.91 -11.35
CA ARG A 82 -10.45 -4.39 -11.84
C ARG A 82 -10.27 -3.49 -13.06
N GLU A 83 -9.31 -2.57 -13.04
CA GLU A 83 -9.02 -1.71 -14.19
C GLU A 83 -8.62 -2.53 -15.43
N LYS A 84 -7.79 -3.58 -15.26
CA LYS A 84 -7.43 -4.50 -16.34
C LYS A 84 -8.67 -5.18 -16.95
N LYS A 85 -9.62 -5.63 -16.11
CA LYS A 85 -10.90 -6.18 -16.57
C LYS A 85 -11.75 -5.14 -17.33
N LEU A 86 -11.82 -3.91 -16.85
CA LEU A 86 -12.57 -2.82 -17.52
C LEU A 86 -11.97 -2.45 -18.88
N LYS A 87 -10.64 -2.39 -19.00
CA LYS A 87 -9.95 -2.12 -20.28
C LYS A 87 -10.19 -3.22 -21.31
N LEU A 88 -10.24 -4.49 -20.89
CA LEU A 88 -10.55 -5.62 -21.77
C LEU A 88 -12.00 -5.58 -22.28
N LYS A 89 -12.96 -5.16 -21.45
CA LYS A 89 -14.36 -4.97 -21.87
C LYS A 89 -14.53 -3.85 -22.89
N LYS A 90 -13.78 -2.75 -22.79
CA LYS A 90 -13.83 -1.63 -23.76
C LYS A 90 -13.18 -1.92 -25.12
N LYS A 91 -12.38 -2.99 -25.23
CA LYS A 91 -11.71 -3.40 -26.47
C LYS A 91 -12.50 -4.43 -27.30
N LYS A 92 -13.59 -4.97 -26.76
CA LYS A 92 -14.58 -5.77 -27.49
C LYS A 92 -15.74 -4.86 -27.88
#